data_AF-A0A518VC59-F1
#
_entry.id   AF-A0A518VC59-F1
#
_cell.length_a   1.000
_cell.length_b   1.000
_cell.length_c   1.000
_cell.angle_alpha   90.00
_cell.angle_beta   90.00
_cell.angle_gamma   90.00
#
_symmetry.space_group_name_H-M   'P 1'
#
loop_
_entity.id
_entity.type
_entity.pdbx_description
1 polymer ?
#
loop_
_entity_poly.entity_id
_entity_poly.type
_entity_poly.pdbx_seq_one_letter_code
_entity_poly.pdbx_strand_id
1 'polypeptide(L)'
;MVDSLTFTTLGELIKGKRTEMGISLSELGRVSGVSKGVLSKIESGETKRPELRTLKPIADVLGIPYEEIIERYIEIEHRIEVLDDILQLCIEVSSSSLMTKVAMKFLENSKEETYVLLEHVFCLANNTANNEVRLSLYNTIIKYSRVHGIPPYIAKPSLQKYLIERQDLKNMEESFKIGEEVVHYADFLSEEEQIILYFRMALQAYAIKKYETCIELCQAGIVLEKNDTELKARAYLAMINSYSDLHNYDSVEDLLDIFERFEYKFVQESSMITRAITKAKKKEYEIAIPMLKKSMDELSKENKIHVINELLGIYVHFNIAESIHEIINKERELLPDNAHTPYKLTSLARYYRQKGAFQINKGLLAEGMESYINSITTYGKIGDHIESTECLQEIFKYFSKNSRPIDLQYVKKLEEAYNEINGKKSK
;
A
#
# COMPACT_ATOMS: atom_id res chain seq x y z
N MET A 1 -7.16 -46.40 -3.31
CA MET A 1 -5.87 -45.73 -3.06
C MET A 1 -5.50 -45.07 -4.37
N VAL A 2 -5.49 -43.73 -4.41
CA VAL A 2 -5.07 -42.99 -5.59
C VAL A 2 -3.55 -42.91 -5.48
N ASP A 3 -2.84 -43.70 -6.31
CA ASP A 3 -1.40 -43.60 -6.42
C ASP A 3 -1.05 -42.19 -6.87
N SER A 4 -0.37 -41.44 -6.00
CA SER A 4 0.25 -40.17 -6.34
C SER A 4 1.43 -40.46 -7.28
N LEU A 5 1.16 -40.62 -8.58
CA LEU A 5 2.18 -40.75 -9.62
C LEU A 5 3.05 -39.48 -9.62
N THR A 6 4.28 -39.62 -9.11
CA THR A 6 5.30 -38.57 -9.21
C THR A 6 5.96 -38.71 -10.58
N PHE A 7 5.45 -38.00 -11.58
CA PHE A 7 6.14 -37.88 -12.87
C PHE A 7 7.44 -37.10 -12.66
N THR A 8 8.58 -37.57 -13.15
CA THR A 8 9.88 -36.90 -12.96
C THR A 8 10.33 -36.11 -14.18
N THR A 9 9.79 -36.39 -15.36
CA THR A 9 10.13 -35.67 -16.61
C THR A 9 8.90 -35.34 -17.45
N LEU A 10 9.05 -34.38 -18.37
CA LEU A 10 8.01 -34.03 -19.35
C LEU A 10 7.55 -35.24 -20.20
N GLY A 11 8.50 -36.10 -20.58
CA GLY A 11 8.20 -37.32 -21.35
C GLY A 11 7.38 -38.34 -20.55
N GLU A 12 7.71 -38.52 -19.27
CA GLU A 12 6.96 -39.39 -18.36
C GLU A 12 5.56 -38.87 -18.07
N LEU A 13 5.39 -37.55 -17.92
CA LEU A 13 4.09 -36.92 -17.76
C LEU A 13 3.18 -37.19 -18.97
N ILE A 14 3.69 -36.92 -20.18
CA ILE A 14 2.94 -37.16 -21.43
C ILE A 14 2.59 -38.64 -21.57
N LYS A 15 3.57 -39.53 -21.34
CA LYS A 15 3.36 -40.98 -21.41
C LYS A 15 2.32 -41.45 -20.40
N GLY A 16 2.42 -41.00 -19.15
CA GLY A 16 1.51 -41.31 -18.05
C GLY A 16 0.08 -40.93 -18.39
N LYS A 17 -0.14 -39.67 -18.76
CA LYS A 17 -1.47 -39.14 -19.14
C LYS A 17 -2.04 -39.85 -20.36
N ARG A 18 -1.22 -40.14 -21.37
CA ARG A 18 -1.63 -40.93 -22.53
C ARG A 18 -2.08 -42.33 -22.12
N THR A 19 -1.34 -43.00 -21.24
CA THR A 19 -1.69 -44.34 -20.75
C THR A 19 -2.92 -44.35 -19.84
N GLU A 20 -3.11 -43.32 -19.01
CA GLU A 20 -4.32 -43.12 -18.19
C GLU A 20 -5.57 -42.99 -19.08
N MET A 21 -5.46 -42.33 -20.23
CA MET A 21 -6.54 -42.22 -21.22
C MET A 21 -6.72 -43.49 -22.08
N GLY A 22 -5.86 -44.50 -21.94
CA GLY A 22 -5.94 -45.75 -22.69
C GLY A 22 -5.66 -45.64 -24.20
N ILE A 23 -5.06 -44.53 -24.67
CA ILE A 23 -4.80 -44.30 -26.10
C ILE A 23 -3.37 -44.70 -26.50
N SER A 24 -3.21 -45.20 -27.73
CA SER A 24 -1.90 -45.55 -28.28
C SER A 24 -1.13 -44.31 -28.77
N LEU A 25 0.19 -44.41 -28.95
CA LEU A 25 0.99 -43.35 -29.59
C LEU A 25 0.49 -42.99 -31.00
N SER A 26 -0.01 -43.99 -31.75
CA SER A 26 -0.59 -43.75 -33.07
C SER A 26 -1.87 -42.93 -32.98
N GLU A 27 -2.70 -43.21 -31.97
CA GLU A 27 -3.96 -42.51 -31.76
C GLU A 27 -3.72 -41.08 -31.28
N LEU A 28 -2.86 -40.89 -30.27
CA LEU A 28 -2.44 -39.55 -29.84
C LEU A 28 -1.87 -38.75 -31.02
N GLY A 29 -1.07 -39.37 -31.89
CA GLY A 29 -0.53 -38.68 -33.06
C GLY A 29 -1.60 -38.29 -34.09
N ARG A 30 -2.62 -39.14 -34.29
CA ARG A 30 -3.75 -38.86 -35.16
C ARG A 30 -4.57 -37.67 -34.66
N VAL A 31 -4.81 -37.56 -33.36
CA VAL A 31 -5.68 -36.51 -32.79
C VAL A 31 -4.94 -35.22 -32.45
N SER A 32 -3.65 -35.28 -32.07
CA SER A 32 -2.83 -34.09 -31.79
C SER A 32 -2.21 -33.48 -33.05
N GLY A 33 -2.20 -34.21 -34.17
CA GLY A 33 -1.50 -33.81 -35.39
C GLY A 33 0.03 -33.95 -35.31
N VAL A 34 0.57 -34.50 -34.22
CA VAL A 34 2.01 -34.73 -34.03
C VAL A 34 2.38 -36.14 -34.49
N SER A 35 3.44 -36.29 -35.27
CA SER A 35 3.81 -37.61 -35.79
C SER A 35 4.14 -38.61 -34.67
N LYS A 36 3.76 -39.88 -34.85
CA LYS A 36 4.05 -40.97 -33.90
C LYS A 36 5.55 -41.05 -33.53
N GLY A 37 6.42 -40.81 -34.51
CA GLY A 37 7.88 -40.80 -34.29
C GLY A 37 8.29 -39.70 -33.32
N VAL A 38 7.78 -38.47 -33.49
CA VAL A 38 8.04 -37.36 -32.58
C VAL A 38 7.53 -37.65 -31.18
N LEU A 39 6.28 -38.13 -31.05
CA LEU A 39 5.70 -38.51 -29.75
C LEU A 39 6.54 -39.58 -29.04
N SER A 40 6.98 -40.61 -29.76
CA SER A 40 7.84 -41.66 -29.21
C SER A 40 9.16 -41.11 -28.68
N LYS A 41 9.76 -40.15 -29.39
CA LYS A 41 11.01 -39.51 -28.97
C LYS A 41 10.83 -38.58 -27.78
N ILE A 42 9.69 -37.90 -27.68
CA ILE A 42 9.34 -37.07 -26.51
C ILE A 42 9.13 -37.96 -25.28
N GLU A 43 8.29 -39.00 -25.39
CA GLU A 43 7.97 -39.89 -24.26
C GLU A 43 9.18 -40.71 -23.76
N SER A 44 10.15 -40.98 -24.63
CA SER A 44 11.40 -41.68 -24.26
C SER A 44 12.51 -40.74 -23.79
N GLY A 45 12.32 -39.43 -23.86
CA GLY A 45 13.34 -38.43 -23.52
C GLY A 45 14.45 -38.27 -24.56
N GLU A 46 14.35 -38.91 -25.74
CA GLU A 46 15.28 -38.71 -26.86
C GLU A 46 15.20 -37.25 -27.36
N THR A 47 13.98 -36.72 -27.50
CA THR A 47 13.77 -35.28 -27.73
C THR A 47 13.70 -34.57 -26.38
N LYS A 48 14.86 -34.09 -25.90
CA LYS A 48 14.94 -33.39 -24.61
C LYS A 48 14.22 -32.05 -24.57
N ARG A 49 14.08 -31.32 -25.68
CA ARG A 49 13.49 -29.97 -25.71
C ARG A 49 12.53 -29.81 -26.88
N PRO A 50 11.31 -30.37 -26.78
CA PRO A 50 10.30 -30.21 -27.81
C PRO A 50 9.90 -28.74 -27.91
N GLU A 51 9.50 -28.26 -29.08
CA GLU A 51 9.02 -26.88 -29.21
C GLU A 51 7.66 -26.74 -28.52
N LEU A 52 7.39 -25.60 -27.88
CA LEU A 52 6.11 -25.35 -27.21
C LEU A 52 4.91 -25.49 -28.16
N ARG A 53 5.08 -25.12 -29.44
CA ARG A 53 4.07 -25.33 -30.50
C ARG A 53 3.72 -26.81 -30.74
N THR A 54 4.65 -27.73 -30.46
CA THR A 54 4.43 -29.18 -30.53
C THR A 54 3.81 -29.71 -29.25
N LEU A 55 4.16 -29.14 -28.09
CA LEU A 55 3.60 -29.54 -26.79
C LEU A 55 2.15 -29.10 -26.62
N LYS A 56 1.77 -27.95 -27.18
CA LYS A 56 0.42 -27.38 -27.03
C LYS A 56 -0.70 -28.34 -27.51
N PRO A 57 -0.68 -28.88 -28.75
CA PRO A 57 -1.68 -29.84 -29.20
C PRO A 57 -1.67 -31.16 -28.42
N ILE A 58 -0.52 -31.59 -27.91
CA ILE A 58 -0.40 -32.80 -27.07
C ILE A 58 -1.12 -32.56 -25.74
N ALA A 59 -0.87 -31.43 -25.09
CA ALA A 59 -1.49 -31.04 -23.83
C ALA A 59 -3.00 -30.92 -23.96
N ASP A 60 -3.49 -30.32 -25.05
CA ASP A 60 -4.93 -30.16 -25.33
C ASP A 60 -5.65 -31.51 -25.41
N VAL A 61 -5.08 -32.48 -26.14
CA VAL A 61 -5.65 -33.82 -26.26
C VAL A 61 -5.61 -34.55 -24.93
N LEU A 62 -4.50 -34.44 -24.20
CA LEU A 62 -4.28 -35.18 -22.95
C LEU A 62 -4.93 -34.51 -21.73
N GLY A 63 -5.56 -33.35 -21.89
CA GLY A 63 -6.17 -32.58 -20.81
C GLY A 63 -5.15 -32.11 -19.76
N ILE A 64 -3.90 -31.88 -20.16
CA ILE A 64 -2.84 -31.44 -19.25
C ILE A 64 -2.87 -29.92 -19.18
N PRO A 65 -2.97 -29.31 -17.98
CA PRO A 65 -2.86 -27.86 -17.84
C PRO A 65 -1.52 -27.36 -18.40
N TYR A 66 -1.55 -26.26 -19.17
CA TYR A 66 -0.32 -25.72 -19.76
C TYR A 66 0.72 -25.32 -18.73
N GLU A 67 0.29 -24.88 -17.54
CA GLU A 67 1.20 -24.58 -16.43
C GLU A 67 2.04 -25.79 -16.04
N GLU A 68 1.45 -26.98 -15.96
CA GLU A 68 2.16 -28.23 -15.65
C GLU A 68 3.18 -28.60 -16.74
N ILE A 69 2.83 -28.38 -18.01
CA ILE A 69 3.74 -28.60 -19.14
C ILE A 69 4.93 -27.64 -19.07
N ILE A 70 4.68 -26.35 -18.85
CA ILE A 70 5.73 -25.34 -18.83
C ILE A 70 6.66 -25.56 -17.63
N GLU A 71 6.12 -25.92 -16.47
CA GLU A 71 6.93 -26.25 -15.29
C GLU A 71 7.94 -27.38 -15.56
N ARG A 72 7.51 -28.46 -16.22
CA ARG A 72 8.42 -29.55 -16.61
C ARG A 72 9.37 -29.15 -17.74
N TYR A 73 8.94 -28.26 -18.61
CA TYR A 73 9.75 -27.77 -19.71
C TYR A 73 10.92 -26.91 -19.22
N ILE A 74 10.69 -26.00 -18.27
CA ILE A 74 11.74 -25.11 -17.77
C ILE A 74 12.80 -25.84 -16.93
N GLU A 75 12.49 -26.99 -16.33
CA GLU A 75 13.48 -27.81 -15.61
C GLU A 75 14.66 -28.24 -16.51
N ILE A 76 14.39 -28.48 -17.79
CA ILE A 76 15.34 -29.00 -18.78
C ILE A 76 15.81 -27.97 -19.82
N GLU A 77 15.18 -26.79 -19.85
CA GLU A 77 15.57 -25.68 -20.71
C GLU A 77 16.66 -24.83 -20.07
N HIS A 78 17.67 -24.46 -20.87
CA HIS A 78 18.82 -23.64 -20.45
C HIS A 78 19.14 -22.53 -21.45
N ARG A 79 18.41 -22.43 -22.56
CA ARG A 79 18.55 -21.33 -23.52
C ARG A 79 17.84 -20.12 -22.95
N ILE A 80 18.63 -19.07 -22.75
CA ILE A 80 18.17 -17.84 -22.13
C ILE A 80 17.04 -17.17 -22.93
N GLU A 81 17.17 -17.14 -24.26
CA GLU A 81 16.18 -16.58 -25.19
C GLU A 81 14.81 -17.27 -25.04
N VAL A 82 14.81 -18.61 -24.94
CA VAL A 82 13.56 -19.39 -24.79
C VAL A 82 12.94 -19.16 -23.42
N LEU A 83 13.76 -19.09 -22.35
CA LEU A 83 13.26 -18.78 -21.01
C LEU A 83 12.70 -17.35 -20.94
N ASP A 84 13.32 -16.40 -21.64
CA ASP A 84 12.84 -15.02 -21.73
C ASP A 84 11.50 -14.94 -22.48
N ASP A 85 11.38 -15.60 -23.64
CA ASP A 85 10.12 -15.66 -24.39
C ASP A 85 8.97 -16.21 -23.52
N ILE A 86 9.25 -17.26 -22.73
CA ILE A 86 8.27 -17.83 -21.79
C ILE A 86 7.96 -16.84 -20.66
N LEU A 87 8.96 -16.13 -20.13
CA LEU A 87 8.78 -15.16 -19.06
C LEU A 87 7.89 -13.99 -19.53
N GLN A 88 8.14 -13.46 -20.74
CA GLN A 88 7.30 -12.42 -21.34
C GLN A 88 5.87 -12.90 -21.56
N LEU A 89 5.67 -14.13 -22.06
CA LEU A 89 4.34 -14.71 -22.18
C LEU A 89 3.64 -14.83 -20.81
N CYS A 90 4.35 -15.20 -19.76
CA CYS A 90 3.80 -15.28 -18.39
C CYS A 90 3.36 -13.91 -17.86
N ILE A 91 4.09 -12.85 -18.20
CA ILE A 91 3.76 -11.46 -17.89
C ILE A 91 2.48 -11.05 -18.62
N GLU A 92 2.38 -11.33 -19.93
CA GLU A 92 1.21 -11.02 -20.76
C GLU A 92 -0.08 -11.67 -20.23
N VAL A 93 -0.01 -12.93 -19.81
CA VAL A 93 -1.17 -13.67 -19.28
C VAL A 93 -1.36 -13.50 -17.77
N SER A 94 -0.50 -12.73 -17.10
CA SER A 94 -0.52 -12.47 -15.64
C SER A 94 -0.56 -13.73 -14.76
N SER A 95 0.15 -14.79 -15.15
CA SER A 95 0.25 -16.03 -14.35
C SER A 95 1.37 -15.90 -13.31
N SER A 96 1.02 -15.53 -12.07
CA SER A 96 1.99 -15.20 -11.01
C SER A 96 2.85 -16.39 -10.55
N SER A 97 2.24 -17.57 -10.37
CA SER A 97 2.90 -18.82 -9.97
C SER A 97 3.95 -19.26 -10.99
N LEU A 98 3.56 -19.33 -12.26
CA LEU A 98 4.43 -19.77 -13.35
C LEU A 98 5.55 -18.75 -13.60
N MET A 99 5.21 -17.47 -13.63
CA MET A 99 6.18 -16.38 -13.79
C MET A 99 7.29 -16.45 -12.76
N THR A 100 6.96 -16.69 -11.48
CA THR A 100 7.97 -16.84 -10.41
C THR A 100 8.93 -17.98 -10.71
N LYS A 101 8.41 -19.14 -11.15
CA LYS A 101 9.22 -20.32 -11.47
C LYS A 101 10.12 -20.08 -12.69
N VAL A 102 9.56 -19.49 -13.76
CA VAL A 102 10.30 -19.19 -15.00
C VAL A 102 11.38 -18.13 -14.73
N ALA A 103 11.05 -17.04 -14.03
CA ALA A 103 12.00 -15.99 -13.66
C ALA A 103 13.13 -16.55 -12.78
N MET A 104 12.83 -17.39 -11.79
CA MET A 104 13.87 -18.05 -10.99
C MET A 104 14.79 -18.91 -11.88
N LYS A 105 14.20 -19.69 -12.79
CA LYS A 105 14.99 -20.53 -13.70
C LYS A 105 15.87 -19.72 -14.65
N PHE A 106 15.36 -18.57 -15.11
CA PHE A 106 16.11 -17.61 -15.91
C PHE A 106 17.33 -17.07 -15.13
N LEU A 107 17.15 -16.69 -13.86
CA LEU A 107 18.23 -16.18 -13.00
C LEU A 107 19.27 -17.25 -12.61
N GLU A 108 18.90 -18.53 -12.59
CA GLU A 108 19.82 -19.66 -12.34
C GLU A 108 20.75 -19.98 -13.53
N ASN A 109 20.62 -19.28 -14.65
CA ASN A 109 21.41 -19.57 -15.84
C ASN A 109 22.90 -19.23 -15.63
N SER A 110 23.74 -20.26 -15.57
CA SER A 110 25.17 -20.10 -15.30
C SER A 110 26.00 -19.62 -16.51
N LYS A 111 25.38 -19.39 -17.67
CA LYS A 111 26.07 -18.99 -18.90
C LYS A 111 26.11 -17.48 -19.14
N GLU A 112 25.35 -16.72 -18.36
CA GLU A 112 25.24 -15.28 -18.46
C GLU A 112 25.66 -14.65 -17.13
N GLU A 113 26.11 -13.40 -17.16
CA GLU A 113 26.46 -12.68 -15.93
C GLU A 113 25.22 -12.45 -15.06
N THR A 114 25.27 -12.83 -13.79
CA THR A 114 24.14 -12.71 -12.86
C THR A 114 23.57 -11.30 -12.79
N TYR A 115 24.41 -10.27 -12.85
CA TYR A 115 23.97 -8.87 -12.86
C TYR A 115 23.16 -8.53 -14.12
N VAL A 116 23.53 -9.05 -15.28
CA VAL A 116 22.79 -8.85 -16.54
C VAL A 116 21.42 -9.51 -16.45
N LEU A 117 21.35 -10.73 -15.91
CA LEU A 117 20.08 -11.44 -15.70
C LEU A 117 19.15 -10.69 -14.74
N LEU A 118 19.68 -10.21 -13.61
CA LEU A 118 18.91 -9.47 -12.62
C LEU A 118 18.41 -8.13 -13.17
N GLU A 119 19.26 -7.39 -13.89
CA GLU A 119 18.88 -6.13 -14.54
C GLU A 119 17.76 -6.33 -15.56
N HIS A 120 17.83 -7.41 -16.34
CA HIS A 120 16.81 -7.74 -17.32
C HIS A 120 15.44 -7.96 -16.67
N VAL A 121 15.37 -8.82 -15.64
CA VAL A 121 14.12 -9.08 -14.92
C VAL A 121 13.61 -7.82 -14.20
N PHE A 122 14.52 -7.00 -13.67
CA PHE A 122 14.16 -5.71 -13.06
C PHE A 122 13.56 -4.73 -14.08
N CYS A 123 14.12 -4.65 -15.29
CA CYS A 123 13.58 -3.84 -16.38
C CYS A 123 12.19 -4.33 -16.83
N LEU A 124 11.99 -5.65 -16.96
CA LEU A 124 10.67 -6.22 -17.25
C LEU A 124 9.63 -5.83 -16.19
N ALA A 125 10.01 -5.88 -14.91
CA ALA A 125 9.15 -5.45 -13.82
C ALA A 125 8.82 -3.94 -13.89
N ASN A 126 9.80 -3.08 -14.17
CA ASN A 126 9.58 -1.64 -14.28
C ASN A 126 8.69 -1.25 -15.47
N ASN A 127 8.75 -2.01 -16.56
CA ASN A 127 7.97 -1.75 -17.77
C ASN A 127 6.56 -2.37 -17.75
N THR A 128 6.21 -3.14 -16.72
CA THR A 128 4.90 -3.77 -16.59
C THR A 128 3.90 -2.86 -15.87
N ALA A 129 2.68 -2.71 -16.38
CA ALA A 129 1.64 -1.88 -15.76
C ALA A 129 0.96 -2.53 -14.54
N ASN A 130 0.81 -3.87 -14.53
CA ASN A 130 0.09 -4.58 -13.47
C ASN A 130 0.96 -4.73 -12.20
N ASN A 131 0.57 -4.07 -11.12
CA ASN A 131 1.29 -4.12 -9.84
C ASN A 131 1.45 -5.54 -9.25
N GLU A 132 0.50 -6.45 -9.43
CA GLU A 132 0.63 -7.83 -8.95
C GLU A 132 1.79 -8.54 -9.66
N VAL A 133 1.90 -8.36 -10.97
CA VAL A 133 3.01 -8.88 -11.79
C VAL A 133 4.33 -8.26 -11.37
N ARG A 134 4.38 -6.93 -11.23
CA ARG A 134 5.57 -6.20 -10.77
C ARG A 134 6.07 -6.74 -9.42
N LEU A 135 5.17 -6.88 -8.44
CA LEU A 135 5.49 -7.39 -7.11
C LEU A 135 6.00 -8.84 -7.17
N SER A 136 5.42 -9.69 -8.01
CA SER A 136 5.89 -11.07 -8.22
C SER A 136 7.35 -11.11 -8.71
N LEU A 137 7.67 -10.30 -9.73
CA LEU A 137 9.02 -10.19 -10.28
C LEU A 137 10.02 -9.60 -9.26
N TYR A 138 9.67 -8.49 -8.60
CA TYR A 138 10.53 -7.91 -7.57
C TYR A 138 10.80 -8.88 -6.42
N ASN A 139 9.78 -9.60 -5.92
CA ASN A 139 9.95 -10.62 -4.89
C ASN A 139 10.87 -11.76 -5.35
N THR A 140 10.80 -12.15 -6.63
CA THR A 140 11.69 -13.17 -7.21
C THR A 140 13.15 -12.69 -7.21
N ILE A 141 13.39 -11.45 -7.67
CA ILE A 141 14.71 -10.82 -7.66
C ILE A 141 15.27 -10.72 -6.23
N ILE A 142 14.47 -10.25 -5.27
CA ILE A 142 14.87 -10.12 -3.85
C ILE A 142 15.24 -11.49 -3.29
N LYS A 143 14.40 -12.52 -3.51
CA LYS A 143 14.63 -13.87 -3.01
C LYS A 143 15.93 -14.44 -3.54
N TYR A 144 16.16 -14.35 -4.85
CA TYR A 144 17.41 -14.80 -5.46
C TYR A 144 18.61 -14.03 -4.88
N SER A 145 18.53 -12.69 -4.88
CA SER A 145 19.63 -11.82 -4.44
C SER A 145 20.02 -12.02 -2.98
N ARG A 146 19.08 -12.34 -2.09
CA ARG A 146 19.36 -12.70 -0.69
C ARG A 146 20.15 -14.00 -0.57
N VAL A 147 19.79 -15.03 -1.34
CA VAL A 147 20.49 -16.33 -1.33
C VAL A 147 21.91 -16.18 -1.86
N HIS A 148 22.12 -15.31 -2.84
CA HIS A 148 23.39 -15.13 -3.53
C HIS A 148 24.23 -13.97 -2.99
N GLY A 149 23.75 -13.23 -1.99
CA GLY A 149 24.47 -12.11 -1.37
C GLY A 149 24.74 -10.96 -2.35
N ILE A 150 23.70 -10.48 -3.03
CA ILE A 150 23.78 -9.41 -4.05
C ILE A 150 23.00 -8.17 -3.56
N PRO A 151 23.57 -7.33 -2.68
CA PRO A 151 22.82 -6.27 -2.00
C PRO A 151 22.14 -5.24 -2.92
N PRO A 152 22.71 -4.79 -4.06
CA PRO A 152 22.02 -3.84 -4.94
C PRO A 152 20.66 -4.33 -5.45
N TYR A 153 20.53 -5.63 -5.73
CA TYR A 153 19.27 -6.26 -6.16
C TYR A 153 18.42 -6.78 -5.00
N ILE A 154 18.88 -6.60 -3.76
CA ILE A 154 18.00 -6.58 -2.60
C ILE A 154 17.40 -5.18 -2.47
N ALA A 155 18.23 -4.13 -2.55
CA ALA A 155 17.84 -2.75 -2.32
C ALA A 155 16.83 -2.22 -3.35
N LYS A 156 17.19 -2.20 -4.64
CA LYS A 156 16.39 -1.54 -5.69
C LYS A 156 14.98 -2.15 -5.85
N PRO A 157 14.80 -3.47 -5.98
CA PRO A 157 13.47 -4.07 -6.04
C PRO A 157 12.68 -3.91 -4.73
N SER A 158 13.34 -3.91 -3.57
CA SER A 158 12.66 -3.70 -2.28
C SER A 158 12.14 -2.26 -2.17
N LEU A 159 12.87 -1.27 -2.68
CA LEU A 159 12.36 0.10 -2.81
C LEU A 159 11.11 0.13 -3.70
N GLN A 160 11.14 -0.51 -4.87
CA GLN A 160 9.97 -0.54 -5.77
C GLN A 160 8.77 -1.26 -5.14
N LYS A 161 9.01 -2.39 -4.47
CA LYS A 161 8.00 -3.12 -3.68
C LYS A 161 7.38 -2.21 -2.62
N TYR A 162 8.20 -1.55 -1.81
CA TYR A 162 7.75 -0.59 -0.81
C TYR A 162 6.88 0.53 -1.43
N LEU A 163 7.33 1.14 -2.54
CA LEU A 163 6.62 2.22 -3.21
C LEU A 163 5.24 1.82 -3.77
N ILE A 164 5.07 0.55 -4.13
CA ILE A 164 3.78 -0.02 -4.54
C ILE A 164 2.91 -0.29 -3.30
N GLU A 165 3.42 -1.07 -2.33
CA GLU A 165 2.62 -1.55 -1.20
C GLU A 165 2.20 -0.40 -0.26
N ARG A 166 3.02 0.64 -0.11
CA ARG A 166 2.67 1.83 0.69
C ARG A 166 1.45 2.61 0.19
N GLN A 167 0.96 2.33 -1.01
CA GLN A 167 -0.24 2.97 -1.55
C GLN A 167 -1.51 2.38 -0.94
N ASP A 168 -1.43 1.18 -0.34
CA ASP A 168 -2.51 0.61 0.45
C ASP A 168 -2.57 1.27 1.83
N LEU A 169 -3.49 2.23 1.97
CA LEU A 169 -3.67 2.99 3.20
C LEU A 169 -4.20 2.15 4.37
N LYS A 170 -4.65 0.90 4.16
CA LYS A 170 -5.11 0.03 5.25
C LYS A 170 -3.95 -0.73 5.91
N ASN A 171 -2.89 -1.00 5.16
CA ASN A 171 -1.75 -1.82 5.59
C ASN A 171 -0.46 -0.98 5.64
N MET A 172 -0.58 0.24 6.18
CA MET A 172 0.54 1.18 6.25
C MET A 172 1.63 0.72 7.21
N GLU A 173 1.31 -0.01 8.29
CA GLU A 173 2.32 -0.54 9.21
C GLU A 173 3.13 -1.68 8.57
N GLU A 174 2.48 -2.56 7.82
CA GLU A 174 3.11 -3.68 7.12
C GLU A 174 4.05 -3.18 6.03
N SER A 175 3.59 -2.25 5.20
CA SER A 175 4.42 -1.65 4.14
C SER A 175 5.55 -0.79 4.73
N PHE A 176 5.36 -0.17 5.90
CA PHE A 176 6.43 0.57 6.56
C PHE A 176 7.60 -0.34 6.96
N LYS A 177 7.34 -1.56 7.45
CA LYS A 177 8.38 -2.54 7.77
C LYS A 177 9.23 -2.94 6.56
N ILE A 178 8.63 -2.95 5.36
CA ILE A 178 9.37 -3.17 4.11
C ILE A 178 10.32 -2.00 3.88
N GLY A 179 9.84 -0.76 4.06
CA GLY A 179 10.70 0.43 3.99
C GLY A 179 11.86 0.38 4.98
N GLU A 180 11.61 -0.02 6.23
CA GLU A 180 12.66 -0.19 7.26
C GLU A 180 13.74 -1.18 6.81
N GLU A 181 13.32 -2.29 6.16
CA GLU A 181 14.28 -3.21 5.55
C GLU A 181 15.11 -2.53 4.44
N VAL A 182 14.49 -1.73 3.57
CA VAL A 182 15.20 -1.02 2.49
C VAL A 182 16.24 -0.04 3.06
N VAL A 183 15.94 0.62 4.18
CA VAL A 183 16.89 1.56 4.84
C VAL A 183 18.20 0.86 5.21
N HIS A 184 18.17 -0.42 5.62
CA HIS A 184 19.39 -1.20 5.89
C HIS A 184 20.27 -1.44 4.65
N TYR A 185 19.72 -1.27 3.44
CA TYR A 185 20.41 -1.40 2.17
C TYR A 185 20.55 -0.07 1.41
N ALA A 186 20.29 1.07 2.06
CA ALA A 186 20.24 2.38 1.40
C ALA A 186 21.56 2.75 0.69
N ASP A 187 22.70 2.32 1.21
CA ASP A 187 24.02 2.56 0.60
C ASP A 187 24.19 1.95 -0.81
N PHE A 188 23.33 0.99 -1.19
CA PHE A 188 23.31 0.39 -2.53
C PHE A 188 22.33 1.06 -3.49
N LEU A 189 21.58 2.04 -3.02
CA LEU A 189 20.70 2.88 -3.82
C LEU A 189 21.45 4.12 -4.30
N SER A 190 21.06 4.62 -5.47
CA SER A 190 21.50 5.95 -5.95
C SER A 190 21.02 7.07 -5.01
N GLU A 191 21.65 8.24 -5.08
CA GLU A 191 21.25 9.42 -4.27
C GLU A 191 19.77 9.78 -4.48
N GLU A 192 19.28 9.72 -5.73
CA GLU A 192 17.87 9.98 -6.06
C GLU A 192 16.93 8.94 -5.41
N GLU A 193 17.29 7.65 -5.47
CA GLU A 193 16.51 6.57 -4.85
C GLU A 193 16.51 6.68 -3.31
N GLN A 194 17.63 7.08 -2.70
CA GLN A 194 17.71 7.33 -1.26
C GLN A 194 16.81 8.49 -0.84
N ILE A 195 16.82 9.60 -1.59
CA ILE A 195 15.94 10.76 -1.34
C ILE A 195 14.47 10.31 -1.42
N ILE A 196 14.09 9.54 -2.44
CA ILE A 196 12.74 9.01 -2.60
C ILE A 196 12.38 8.11 -1.42
N LEU A 197 13.26 7.18 -1.03
CA LEU A 197 13.06 6.28 0.11
C LEU A 197 12.77 7.08 1.38
N TYR A 198 13.71 7.94 1.78
CA TYR A 198 13.65 8.68 3.04
C TYR A 198 12.43 9.58 3.12
N PHE A 199 12.16 10.40 2.10
CA PHE A 199 11.00 11.29 2.14
C PHE A 199 9.67 10.54 2.06
N ARG A 200 9.55 9.46 1.26
CA ARG A 200 8.30 8.69 1.21
C ARG A 200 8.05 7.93 2.51
N MET A 201 9.10 7.41 3.14
CA MET A 201 9.02 6.80 4.46
C MET A 201 8.70 7.82 5.54
N ALA A 202 9.29 9.01 5.53
CA ALA A 202 8.96 10.04 6.52
C ALA A 202 7.47 10.43 6.47
N LEU A 203 6.93 10.64 5.26
CA LEU A 203 5.50 10.90 5.06
C LEU A 203 4.62 9.77 5.61
N GLN A 204 5.06 8.52 5.47
CA GLN A 204 4.33 7.36 5.99
C GLN A 204 4.47 7.22 7.50
N ALA A 205 5.67 7.43 8.05
CA ALA A 205 5.95 7.45 9.48
C ALA A 205 5.04 8.45 10.20
N TYR A 206 4.90 9.66 9.65
CA TYR A 206 3.95 10.65 10.16
C TYR A 206 2.50 10.14 10.11
N ALA A 207 2.08 9.53 9.00
CA ALA A 207 0.72 9.00 8.85
C ALA A 207 0.38 7.89 9.87
N ILE A 208 1.38 7.09 10.28
CA ILE A 208 1.24 6.05 11.31
C ILE A 208 1.69 6.51 12.71
N LYS A 209 1.82 7.83 12.92
CA LYS A 209 2.13 8.45 14.22
C LYS A 209 3.52 8.07 14.81
N LYS A 210 4.48 7.67 13.97
CA LYS A 210 5.89 7.46 14.34
C LYS A 210 6.68 8.76 14.12
N TYR A 211 6.46 9.73 15.00
CA TYR A 211 6.91 11.11 14.82
C TYR A 211 8.43 11.28 14.87
N GLU A 212 9.10 10.60 15.79
CA GLU A 212 10.56 10.62 15.92
C GLU A 212 11.22 10.05 14.65
N THR A 213 10.75 8.91 14.17
CA THR A 213 11.23 8.29 12.94
C THR A 213 10.96 9.16 11.70
N CYS A 214 9.82 9.85 11.65
CA CYS A 214 9.54 10.83 10.60
C CYS A 214 10.62 11.92 10.55
N ILE A 215 10.98 12.48 11.71
CA ILE A 215 12.01 13.52 11.83
C ILE A 215 13.37 13.00 11.35
N GLU A 216 13.80 11.83 11.84
CA GLU A 216 15.08 11.20 11.46
C GLU A 216 15.18 10.97 9.95
N LEU A 217 14.12 10.42 9.33
CA LEU A 217 14.07 10.18 7.90
C LEU A 217 14.05 11.48 7.09
N CYS A 218 13.31 12.50 7.54
CA CYS A 218 13.34 13.82 6.91
C CYS A 218 14.75 14.42 6.93
N GLN A 219 15.43 14.37 8.07
CA GLN A 219 16.79 14.88 8.20
C GLN A 219 17.76 14.14 7.27
N ALA A 220 17.68 12.80 7.20
CA ALA A 220 18.49 12.00 6.28
C ALA A 220 18.27 12.41 4.80
N GLY A 221 17.01 12.57 4.38
CA GLY A 221 16.69 13.01 3.01
C GLY A 221 17.10 14.45 2.71
N ILE A 222 16.98 15.38 3.68
CA ILE A 222 17.34 16.79 3.52
C ILE A 222 18.85 16.98 3.29
N VAL A 223 19.69 16.15 3.92
CA VAL A 223 21.14 16.19 3.72
C VAL A 223 21.52 15.84 2.27
N LEU A 224 20.76 14.97 1.62
CA LEU A 224 21.01 14.53 0.24
C LEU A 224 20.38 15.46 -0.80
N GLU A 225 19.13 15.90 -0.59
CA GLU A 225 18.38 16.66 -1.58
C GLU A 225 18.79 18.15 -1.62
N LYS A 226 19.54 18.50 -2.67
CA LYS A 226 20.03 19.86 -2.91
C LYS A 226 18.99 20.77 -3.56
N ASN A 227 17.99 20.22 -4.24
CA ASN A 227 16.98 21.01 -4.92
C ASN A 227 15.75 21.24 -4.03
N ASP A 228 15.00 22.30 -4.32
CA ASP A 228 13.76 22.59 -3.61
C ASP A 228 12.58 21.91 -4.30
N THR A 229 12.52 20.58 -4.15
CA THR A 229 11.48 19.74 -4.75
C THR A 229 10.19 19.73 -3.92
N GLU A 230 9.06 19.42 -4.57
CA GLU A 230 7.77 19.32 -3.89
C GLU A 230 7.78 18.21 -2.81
N LEU A 231 8.51 17.12 -3.08
CA LEU A 231 8.67 16.03 -2.13
C LEU A 231 9.42 16.47 -0.87
N LYS A 232 10.50 17.25 -1.03
CA LYS A 232 11.23 17.87 0.09
C LYS A 232 10.34 18.82 0.88
N ALA A 233 9.58 19.69 0.22
CA ALA A 233 8.64 20.59 0.89
C ALA A 233 7.59 19.82 1.71
N ARG A 234 7.02 18.73 1.15
CA ARG A 234 6.08 17.86 1.88
C ARG A 234 6.74 17.15 3.06
N ALA A 235 8.00 16.74 2.93
CA ALA A 235 8.78 16.15 4.01
C ALA A 235 9.02 17.15 5.15
N TYR A 236 9.37 18.41 4.82
CA TYR A 236 9.45 19.49 5.81
C TYR A 236 8.12 19.68 6.55
N LEU A 237 6.99 19.72 5.84
CA LEU A 237 5.68 19.86 6.48
C LEU A 237 5.37 18.68 7.43
N ALA A 238 5.69 17.45 7.03
CA ALA A 238 5.52 16.28 7.90
C ALA A 238 6.45 16.33 9.13
N MET A 239 7.69 16.78 8.96
CA MET A 239 8.65 16.99 10.05
C MET A 239 8.17 18.06 11.04
N ILE A 240 7.67 19.20 10.53
CA ILE A 240 7.10 20.27 11.32
C ILE A 240 5.90 19.77 12.14
N ASN A 241 4.97 19.07 11.49
CA ASN A 241 3.82 18.51 12.20
C ASN A 241 4.24 17.48 13.25
N SER A 242 5.27 16.68 12.97
CA SER A 242 5.83 15.72 13.94
C SER A 242 6.41 16.43 15.18
N TYR A 243 7.16 17.53 15.00
CA TYR A 243 7.62 18.34 16.13
C TYR A 243 6.46 18.95 16.92
N SER A 244 5.40 19.39 16.24
CA SER A 244 4.19 19.93 16.88
C SER A 244 3.49 18.88 17.75
N ASP A 245 3.33 17.64 17.25
CA ASP A 245 2.76 16.52 18.00
C ASP A 245 3.65 16.09 19.19
N LEU A 246 4.97 16.24 19.05
CA LEU A 246 5.95 16.06 20.14
C LEU A 246 6.07 17.27 21.08
N HIS A 247 5.23 18.30 20.90
CA HIS A 247 5.19 19.51 21.73
C HIS A 247 6.49 20.36 21.69
N ASN A 248 7.32 20.19 20.66
CA ASN A 248 8.51 20.99 20.44
C ASN A 248 8.20 22.16 19.51
N TYR A 249 7.52 23.17 20.06
CA TYR A 249 7.03 24.32 19.29
C TYR A 249 8.12 25.29 18.83
N ASP A 250 9.29 25.30 19.50
CA ASP A 250 10.40 26.15 19.09
C ASP A 250 10.97 25.65 17.75
N SER A 251 11.18 24.33 17.61
CA SER A 251 11.57 23.73 16.34
C SER A 251 10.52 23.90 15.24
N VAL A 252 9.23 23.94 15.58
CA VAL A 252 8.16 24.24 14.61
C VAL A 252 8.35 25.62 13.99
N GLU A 253 8.57 26.65 14.81
CA GLU A 253 8.72 28.03 14.32
C GLU A 253 10.01 28.18 13.49
N ASP A 254 11.13 27.62 13.94
CA ASP A 254 12.41 27.66 13.21
C ASP A 254 12.29 27.00 11.82
N LEU A 255 11.61 25.87 11.73
CA LEU A 255 11.43 25.14 10.49
C LEU A 255 10.41 25.79 9.56
N LEU A 256 9.41 26.50 10.09
CA LEU A 256 8.44 27.23 9.28
C LEU A 256 9.12 28.34 8.46
N ASP A 257 10.11 29.03 9.02
CA ASP A 257 10.85 30.07 8.29
C ASP A 257 11.67 29.52 7.11
N ILE A 258 12.03 28.23 7.16
CA ILE A 258 12.64 27.52 6.03
C ILE A 258 11.54 27.06 5.06
N PHE A 259 10.48 26.46 5.59
CA PHE A 259 9.38 25.91 4.79
C PHE A 259 8.66 26.98 3.94
N GLU A 260 8.52 28.19 4.46
CA GLU A 260 7.88 29.31 3.74
C GLU A 260 8.67 29.77 2.49
N ARG A 261 9.92 29.33 2.31
CA ARG A 261 10.73 29.65 1.12
C ARG A 261 10.38 28.78 -0.09
N PHE A 262 9.68 27.66 0.10
CA PHE A 262 9.29 26.79 -1.00
C PHE A 262 8.15 27.43 -1.83
N GLU A 263 8.33 27.52 -3.15
CA GLU A 263 7.37 28.15 -4.06
C GLU A 263 6.24 27.20 -4.53
N TYR A 264 5.64 26.44 -3.59
CA TYR A 264 4.53 25.53 -3.88
C TYR A 264 3.20 26.04 -3.30
N LYS A 265 2.11 25.90 -4.08
CA LYS A 265 0.78 26.43 -3.72
C LYS A 265 0.29 26.05 -2.32
N PHE A 266 0.62 24.84 -1.84
CA PHE A 266 0.17 24.36 -0.53
C PHE A 266 0.96 24.96 0.65
N VAL A 267 2.13 25.55 0.41
CA VAL A 267 3.06 26.04 1.45
C VAL A 267 2.43 27.19 2.23
N GLN A 268 1.83 28.16 1.53
CA GLN A 268 1.20 29.32 2.17
C GLN A 268 0.07 28.91 3.12
N GLU A 269 -0.88 28.10 2.64
CA GLU A 269 -2.00 27.62 3.45
C GLU A 269 -1.51 26.77 4.64
N SER A 270 -0.55 25.86 4.41
CA SER A 270 -0.01 25.01 5.46
C SER A 270 0.72 25.81 6.54
N SER A 271 1.43 26.87 6.16
CA SER A 271 2.14 27.75 7.10
C SER A 271 1.16 28.55 7.95
N MET A 272 0.12 29.12 7.34
CA MET A 272 -0.95 29.81 8.07
C MET A 272 -1.63 28.90 9.10
N ILE A 273 -1.99 27.68 8.69
CA ILE A 273 -2.59 26.67 9.58
C ILE A 273 -1.65 26.36 10.73
N THR A 274 -0.39 26.04 10.43
CA THR A 274 0.59 25.59 11.42
C THR A 274 0.89 26.68 12.43
N ARG A 275 1.07 27.94 12.01
CA ARG A 275 1.26 29.07 12.94
C ARG A 275 0.06 29.26 13.87
N ALA A 276 -1.16 29.23 13.33
CA ALA A 276 -2.37 29.39 14.13
C ALA A 276 -2.56 28.24 15.14
N ILE A 277 -2.32 26.98 14.72
CA ILE A 277 -2.38 25.81 15.60
C ILE A 277 -1.27 25.88 16.65
N THR A 278 -0.04 26.26 16.31
CA THR A 278 1.07 26.37 17.25
C THR A 278 0.75 27.33 18.39
N LYS A 279 0.12 28.48 18.08
CA LYS A 279 -0.40 29.41 19.10
C LYS A 279 -1.45 28.78 20.01
N ALA A 280 -2.40 28.03 19.45
CA ALA A 280 -3.40 27.31 20.23
C ALA A 280 -2.75 26.26 21.16
N LYS A 281 -1.77 25.51 20.66
CA LYS A 281 -1.04 24.49 21.42
C LYS A 281 -0.21 25.08 22.57
N LYS A 282 0.37 26.27 22.37
CA LYS A 282 1.03 27.07 23.41
C LYS A 282 0.04 27.73 24.40
N LYS A 283 -1.27 27.50 24.22
CA LYS A 283 -2.36 28.09 25.03
C LYS A 283 -2.46 29.61 24.92
N GLU A 284 -1.92 30.20 23.86
CA GLU A 284 -2.01 31.62 23.54
C GLU A 284 -3.36 31.92 22.88
N TYR A 285 -4.48 31.56 23.54
CA TYR A 285 -5.82 31.52 22.92
C TYR A 285 -6.32 32.87 22.42
N GLU A 286 -5.94 33.97 23.10
CA GLU A 286 -6.27 35.34 22.69
C GLU A 286 -5.70 35.69 21.31
N ILE A 287 -4.58 35.08 20.93
CA ILE A 287 -3.93 35.26 19.63
C ILE A 287 -4.41 34.16 18.66
N ALA A 288 -4.49 32.92 19.14
CA ALA A 288 -4.81 31.76 18.33
C ALA A 288 -6.23 31.80 17.76
N ILE A 289 -7.25 32.16 18.56
CA ILE A 289 -8.64 32.14 18.10
C ILE A 289 -8.87 33.11 16.94
N PRO A 290 -8.45 34.40 17.00
CA PRO A 290 -8.53 35.30 15.85
C PRO A 290 -7.80 34.78 14.62
N MET A 291 -6.60 34.20 14.78
CA MET A 291 -5.84 33.63 13.66
C MET A 291 -6.58 32.45 13.02
N LEU A 292 -7.06 31.50 13.83
CA LEU A 292 -7.81 30.35 13.38
C LEU A 292 -9.11 30.77 12.65
N LYS A 293 -9.86 31.75 13.19
CA LYS A 293 -11.05 32.28 12.51
C LYS A 293 -10.71 32.91 11.16
N LYS A 294 -9.66 33.73 11.11
CA LYS A 294 -9.20 34.32 9.84
C LYS A 294 -8.80 33.24 8.83
N SER A 295 -8.06 32.21 9.26
CA SER A 295 -7.70 31.09 8.40
C SER A 295 -8.92 30.32 7.90
N MET A 296 -9.97 30.16 8.72
CA MET A 296 -11.22 29.52 8.29
C MET A 296 -11.90 30.25 7.12
N ASP A 297 -11.73 31.57 7.01
CA ASP A 297 -12.27 32.38 5.92
C ASP A 297 -11.38 32.35 4.66
N GLU A 298 -10.06 32.41 4.83
CA GLU A 298 -9.08 32.57 3.73
C GLU A 298 -8.65 31.25 3.08
N LEU A 299 -8.68 30.13 3.81
CA LEU A 299 -8.19 28.85 3.31
C LEU A 299 -9.12 28.24 2.25
N SER A 300 -8.53 27.45 1.34
CA SER A 300 -9.29 26.52 0.52
C SER A 300 -10.13 25.57 1.39
N LYS A 301 -11.36 25.25 0.92
CA LYS A 301 -12.29 24.33 1.59
C LYS A 301 -11.63 23.01 2.02
N GLU A 302 -10.73 22.54 1.18
CA GLU A 302 -9.94 21.32 1.36
C GLU A 302 -9.02 21.30 2.59
N ASN A 303 -8.63 22.46 3.11
CA ASN A 303 -7.67 22.58 4.21
C ASN A 303 -8.28 23.18 5.50
N LYS A 304 -9.53 23.69 5.45
CA LYS A 304 -10.23 24.26 6.62
C LYS A 304 -10.39 23.26 7.77
N ILE A 305 -10.46 21.97 7.49
CA ILE A 305 -10.69 20.91 8.49
C ILE A 305 -9.68 20.89 9.63
N HIS A 306 -8.42 21.26 9.36
CA HIS A 306 -7.37 21.28 10.38
C HIS A 306 -7.63 22.40 11.42
N VAL A 307 -7.97 23.59 10.93
CA VAL A 307 -8.30 24.77 11.74
C VAL A 307 -9.61 24.56 12.51
N ILE A 308 -10.61 23.95 11.87
CA ILE A 308 -11.90 23.64 12.50
C ILE A 308 -11.72 22.69 13.68
N ASN A 309 -10.92 21.65 13.53
CA ASN A 309 -10.67 20.71 14.62
C ASN A 309 -10.02 21.37 15.84
N GLU A 310 -9.11 22.32 15.61
CA GLU A 310 -8.46 23.04 16.70
C GLU A 310 -9.45 24.02 17.37
N LEU A 311 -10.24 24.76 16.59
CA LEU A 311 -11.31 25.62 17.11
C LEU A 311 -12.33 24.83 17.95
N LEU A 312 -12.79 23.68 17.43
CA LEU A 312 -13.71 22.80 18.18
C LEU A 312 -13.11 22.35 19.50
N GLY A 313 -11.83 21.96 19.51
CA GLY A 313 -11.14 21.57 20.74
C GLY A 313 -11.11 22.70 21.77
N ILE A 314 -10.77 23.92 21.34
CA ILE A 314 -10.78 25.12 22.18
C ILE A 314 -12.19 25.41 22.71
N TYR A 315 -13.20 25.40 21.84
CA TYR A 315 -14.58 25.69 22.23
C TYR A 315 -15.16 24.65 23.17
N VAL A 316 -14.81 23.37 23.01
CA VAL A 316 -15.17 22.31 23.97
C VAL A 316 -14.50 22.57 25.32
N HIS A 317 -13.20 22.91 25.33
CA HIS A 317 -12.46 23.20 26.56
C HIS A 317 -13.08 24.35 27.37
N PHE A 318 -13.49 25.43 26.69
CA PHE A 318 -14.12 26.59 27.31
C PHE A 318 -15.66 26.53 27.38
N ASN A 319 -16.27 25.42 26.97
CA ASN A 319 -17.73 25.22 26.93
C ASN A 319 -18.50 26.30 26.12
N ILE A 320 -17.94 26.74 24.99
CA ILE A 320 -18.51 27.75 24.10
C ILE A 320 -19.47 27.06 23.10
N ALA A 321 -20.63 26.64 23.62
CA ALA A 321 -21.57 25.80 22.86
C ALA A 321 -22.13 26.48 21.59
N GLU A 322 -22.32 27.80 21.60
CA GLU A 322 -22.85 28.55 20.45
C GLU A 322 -21.91 28.47 19.25
N SER A 323 -20.61 28.63 19.45
CA SER A 323 -19.61 28.55 18.37
C SER A 323 -19.44 27.13 17.82
N ILE A 324 -19.60 26.11 18.66
CA ILE A 324 -19.63 24.70 18.18
C ILE A 324 -20.86 24.49 17.28
N HIS A 325 -22.02 24.99 17.70
CA HIS A 325 -23.26 24.86 16.94
C HIS A 325 -23.18 25.59 15.58
N GLU A 326 -22.56 26.77 15.53
CA GLU A 326 -22.33 27.51 14.29
C GLU A 326 -21.50 26.71 13.29
N ILE A 327 -20.39 26.09 13.74
CA ILE A 327 -19.53 25.25 12.89
C ILE A 327 -20.33 24.06 12.33
N ILE A 328 -21.10 23.36 13.18
CA ILE A 328 -21.88 22.19 12.76
C ILE A 328 -22.96 22.59 11.73
N ASN A 329 -23.59 23.76 11.88
CA ASN A 329 -24.60 24.22 10.93
C ASN A 329 -24.02 24.59 9.56
N LYS A 330 -22.73 24.98 9.51
CA LYS A 330 -22.00 25.31 8.26
C LYS A 330 -21.18 24.12 7.72
N GLU A 331 -21.41 22.91 8.21
CA GLU A 331 -20.61 21.71 7.89
C GLU A 331 -20.34 21.52 6.38
N ARG A 332 -21.37 21.67 5.53
CA ARG A 332 -21.24 21.47 4.08
C ARG A 332 -20.30 22.48 3.39
N GLU A 333 -20.19 23.68 3.94
CA GLU A 333 -19.33 24.75 3.42
C GLU A 333 -17.89 24.60 3.92
N LEU A 334 -17.73 23.94 5.07
CA LEU A 334 -16.50 23.91 5.85
C LEU A 334 -15.68 22.62 5.70
N LEU A 335 -16.33 21.48 5.47
CA LEU A 335 -15.64 20.19 5.32
C LEU A 335 -15.15 19.96 3.89
N PRO A 336 -14.02 19.25 3.70
CA PRO A 336 -13.52 18.90 2.37
C PRO A 336 -14.53 18.03 1.62
N ASP A 337 -14.64 18.22 0.30
CA ASP A 337 -15.50 17.40 -0.54
C ASP A 337 -14.84 16.03 -0.81
N ASN A 338 -13.50 16.02 -0.93
CA ASN A 338 -12.73 14.86 -1.39
C ASN A 338 -11.45 14.66 -0.56
N ALA A 339 -11.61 14.13 0.66
CA ALA A 339 -10.48 13.76 1.50
C ALA A 339 -9.84 12.43 1.04
N HIS A 340 -8.58 12.48 0.58
CA HIS A 340 -7.87 11.29 0.06
C HIS A 340 -6.55 10.97 0.76
N THR A 341 -5.92 11.94 1.41
CA THR A 341 -4.65 11.69 2.14
C THR A 341 -4.95 11.18 3.55
N PRO A 342 -4.11 10.30 4.12
CA PRO A 342 -4.26 9.84 5.51
C PRO A 342 -4.43 10.98 6.53
N TYR A 343 -3.65 12.06 6.38
CA TYR A 343 -3.71 13.22 7.28
C TYR A 343 -5.08 13.95 7.25
N LYS A 344 -5.64 14.17 6.06
CA LYS A 344 -6.98 14.75 5.89
C LYS A 344 -8.08 13.82 6.38
N LEU A 345 -8.00 12.51 6.09
CA LEU A 345 -8.98 11.52 6.56
C LEU A 345 -8.98 11.43 8.08
N THR A 346 -7.80 11.42 8.71
CA THR A 346 -7.64 11.52 10.17
C THR A 346 -8.32 12.77 10.73
N SER A 347 -8.09 13.93 10.09
CA SER A 347 -8.70 15.20 10.52
C SER A 347 -10.22 15.19 10.37
N LEU A 348 -10.75 14.63 9.28
CA LEU A 348 -12.19 14.49 9.06
C LEU A 348 -12.84 13.55 10.08
N ALA A 349 -12.19 12.41 10.37
CA ALA A 349 -12.64 11.45 11.37
C ALA A 349 -12.66 12.07 12.78
N ARG A 350 -11.62 12.85 13.13
CA ARG A 350 -11.55 13.61 14.39
C ARG A 350 -12.67 14.63 14.50
N TYR A 351 -13.03 15.32 13.42
CA TYR A 351 -14.17 16.24 13.41
C TYR A 351 -15.46 15.51 13.76
N TYR A 352 -15.73 14.38 13.09
CA TYR A 352 -16.93 13.59 13.34
C TYR A 352 -17.00 13.05 14.77
N ARG A 353 -15.87 12.65 15.36
CA ARG A 353 -15.78 12.25 16.77
C ARG A 353 -16.16 13.40 17.70
N GLN A 354 -15.56 14.58 17.52
CA GLN A 354 -15.86 15.79 18.31
C GLN A 354 -17.34 16.21 18.18
N LYS A 355 -17.87 16.17 16.95
CA LYS A 355 -19.29 16.43 16.67
C LYS A 355 -20.21 15.44 17.38
N GLY A 356 -19.89 14.14 17.32
CA GLY A 356 -20.63 13.08 17.98
C GLY A 356 -20.69 13.26 19.49
N ALA A 357 -19.54 13.54 20.12
CA ALA A 357 -19.45 13.83 21.54
C ALA A 357 -20.32 15.04 21.95
N PHE A 358 -20.25 16.14 21.18
CA PHE A 358 -21.06 17.33 21.43
C PHE A 358 -22.56 17.05 21.31
N GLN A 359 -23.00 16.37 20.26
CA GLN A 359 -24.40 16.04 20.02
C GLN A 359 -24.98 15.15 21.12
N ILE A 360 -24.24 14.11 21.52
CA ILE A 360 -24.64 13.24 22.64
C ILE A 360 -24.79 14.05 23.93
N ASN A 361 -23.84 14.94 24.24
CA ASN A 361 -23.91 15.78 25.43
C ASN A 361 -25.11 16.75 25.42
N LYS A 362 -25.65 17.08 24.25
CA LYS A 362 -26.87 17.88 24.09
C LYS A 362 -28.16 17.04 24.08
N GLY A 363 -28.07 15.73 24.25
CA GLY A 363 -29.21 14.81 24.22
C GLY A 363 -29.64 14.38 22.80
N LEU A 364 -28.88 14.76 21.77
CA LEU A 364 -29.13 14.41 20.37
C LEU A 364 -28.47 13.05 20.05
N LEU A 365 -29.05 11.99 20.61
CA LEU A 365 -28.44 10.65 20.54
C LEU A 365 -28.32 10.13 19.11
N ALA A 366 -29.37 10.28 18.29
CA ALA A 366 -29.38 9.69 16.95
C ALA A 366 -28.30 10.31 16.05
N GLU A 367 -28.20 11.64 16.07
CA GLU A 367 -27.22 12.43 15.34
C GLU A 367 -25.81 12.16 15.87
N GLY A 368 -25.65 12.08 17.21
CA GLY A 368 -24.38 11.76 17.84
C GLY A 368 -23.85 10.39 17.44
N MET A 369 -24.72 9.38 17.42
CA MET A 369 -24.36 8.04 16.96
C MET A 369 -23.96 8.02 15.49
N GLU A 370 -24.69 8.72 14.62
CA GLU A 370 -24.33 8.84 13.21
C GLU A 370 -22.96 9.49 13.02
N SER A 371 -22.66 10.56 13.76
CA SER A 371 -21.35 11.19 13.74
C SER A 371 -20.24 10.24 14.20
N TYR A 372 -20.43 9.46 15.26
CA TYR A 372 -19.43 8.45 15.65
C TYR A 372 -19.24 7.36 14.61
N ILE A 373 -20.31 6.89 13.97
CA ILE A 373 -20.23 5.91 12.89
C ILE A 373 -19.42 6.48 11.72
N ASN A 374 -19.68 7.72 11.31
CA ASN A 374 -18.90 8.39 10.27
C ASN A 374 -17.41 8.51 10.65
N SER A 375 -17.12 8.77 11.92
CA SER A 375 -15.74 8.78 12.43
C SER A 375 -15.08 7.40 12.30
N ILE A 376 -15.73 6.35 12.80
CA ILE A 376 -15.24 4.96 12.73
C ILE A 376 -15.00 4.53 11.29
N THR A 377 -15.96 4.77 10.39
CA THR A 377 -15.83 4.43 8.96
C THR A 377 -14.66 5.19 8.34
N THR A 378 -14.46 6.46 8.68
CA THR A 378 -13.38 7.27 8.11
C THR A 378 -12.00 6.82 8.62
N TYR A 379 -11.85 6.54 9.92
CA TYR A 379 -10.63 5.95 10.47
C TYR A 379 -10.34 4.55 9.90
N GLY A 380 -11.38 3.73 9.70
CA GLY A 380 -11.25 2.42 9.11
C GLY A 380 -10.77 2.43 7.65
N LYS A 381 -11.03 3.50 6.88
CA LYS A 381 -10.49 3.67 5.50
C LYS A 381 -8.97 3.77 5.47
N ILE A 382 -8.34 4.16 6.58
CA ILE A 382 -6.89 4.31 6.73
C ILE A 382 -6.29 3.32 7.75
N GLY A 383 -7.04 2.29 8.12
CA GLY A 383 -6.56 1.27 9.06
C GLY A 383 -6.29 1.76 10.49
N ASP A 384 -6.78 2.95 10.90
CA ASP A 384 -6.58 3.46 12.27
C ASP A 384 -7.58 2.79 13.23
N HIS A 385 -7.21 1.57 13.65
CA HIS A 385 -8.02 0.75 14.54
C HIS A 385 -8.04 1.28 15.98
N ILE A 386 -7.00 2.00 16.41
CA ILE A 386 -6.93 2.58 17.75
C ILE A 386 -8.01 3.65 17.89
N GLU A 387 -8.03 4.64 16.98
CA GLU A 387 -9.02 5.72 17.02
C GLU A 387 -10.45 5.22 16.80
N SER A 388 -10.63 4.25 15.90
CA SER A 388 -11.91 3.56 15.71
C SER A 388 -12.41 2.93 17.02
N THR A 389 -11.52 2.30 17.78
CA THR A 389 -11.85 1.67 19.07
C THR A 389 -12.17 2.71 20.13
N GLU A 390 -11.48 3.86 20.14
CA GLU A 390 -11.81 4.96 21.06
C GLU A 390 -13.22 5.52 20.80
N CYS A 391 -13.62 5.69 19.54
CA CYS A 391 -14.99 6.07 19.20
C CYS A 391 -16.02 5.06 19.72
N LEU A 392 -15.75 3.76 19.59
CA LEU A 392 -16.61 2.70 20.15
C LEU A 392 -16.66 2.77 21.68
N GLN A 393 -15.53 3.04 22.33
CA GLN A 393 -15.47 3.19 23.78
C GLN A 393 -16.34 4.37 24.26
N GLU A 394 -16.33 5.50 23.55
CA GLU A 394 -17.17 6.65 23.86
C GLU A 394 -18.67 6.32 23.74
N ILE A 395 -19.07 5.59 22.70
CA ILE A 395 -20.43 5.05 22.55
C ILE A 395 -20.80 4.17 23.74
N PHE A 396 -19.99 3.15 24.06
CA PHE A 396 -20.30 2.21 25.13
C PHE A 396 -20.35 2.88 26.50
N LYS A 397 -19.45 3.84 26.76
CA LYS A 397 -19.43 4.64 27.98
C LYS A 397 -20.73 5.44 28.13
N TYR A 398 -21.26 6.01 27.05
CA TYR A 398 -22.54 6.73 27.10
C TYR A 398 -23.69 5.80 27.52
N PHE A 399 -23.86 4.65 26.86
CA PHE A 399 -24.96 3.74 27.17
C PHE A 399 -24.84 3.14 28.58
N SER A 400 -23.62 2.75 28.97
CA SER A 400 -23.34 2.23 30.31
C SER A 400 -23.64 3.26 31.40
N LYS A 401 -23.13 4.50 31.26
CA LYS A 401 -23.32 5.59 32.23
C LYS A 401 -24.79 5.95 32.43
N ASN A 402 -25.61 5.84 31.37
CA ASN A 402 -27.03 6.15 31.42
C ASN A 402 -27.92 4.91 31.69
N SER A 403 -27.32 3.74 31.96
CA SER A 403 -28.04 2.47 32.16
C SER A 403 -29.08 2.18 31.07
N ARG A 404 -28.73 2.52 29.81
CA ARG A 404 -29.62 2.38 28.65
C ARG A 404 -29.13 1.24 27.76
N PRO A 405 -30.01 0.36 27.24
CA PRO A 405 -29.62 -0.62 26.24
C PRO A 405 -29.25 0.06 24.91
N ILE A 406 -28.36 -0.56 24.14
CA ILE A 406 -28.05 -0.12 22.78
C ILE A 406 -29.18 -0.58 21.86
N ASP A 407 -29.83 0.36 21.18
CA ASP A 407 -30.90 0.06 20.25
C ASP A 407 -30.37 -0.73 19.03
N LEU A 408 -31.10 -1.76 18.59
CA LEU A 408 -30.69 -2.66 17.49
C LEU A 408 -30.31 -1.90 16.20
N GLN A 409 -30.96 -0.77 15.93
CA GLN A 409 -30.63 0.08 14.78
C GLN A 409 -29.17 0.54 14.78
N TYR A 410 -28.61 0.85 15.95
CA TYR A 410 -27.21 1.30 16.06
C TYR A 410 -26.25 0.13 15.90
N VAL A 411 -26.61 -1.04 16.42
CA VAL A 411 -25.84 -2.27 16.21
C VAL A 411 -25.73 -2.59 14.72
N LYS A 412 -26.85 -2.52 13.97
CA LYS A 412 -26.86 -2.74 12.51
C LYS A 412 -26.00 -1.74 11.76
N LYS A 413 -26.05 -0.45 12.09
CA LYS A 413 -25.20 0.56 11.45
C LYS A 413 -23.71 0.36 11.74
N LEU A 414 -23.36 -0.08 12.96
CA LEU A 414 -21.98 -0.42 13.31
C LEU A 414 -21.50 -1.67 12.56
N GLU A 415 -22.37 -2.66 12.37
CA GLU A 415 -22.10 -3.83 11.53
C GLU A 415 -21.89 -3.45 10.06
N GLU A 416 -22.73 -2.56 9.51
CA GLU A 416 -22.57 -2.02 8.15
C GLU A 416 -21.23 -1.28 7.99
N ALA A 417 -20.88 -0.41 8.95
CA ALA A 417 -19.59 0.29 8.95
C ALA A 417 -18.41 -0.70 8.99
N TYR A 418 -18.48 -1.72 9.84
CA TYR A 418 -17.44 -2.77 9.91
C TYR A 418 -17.31 -3.54 8.60
N ASN A 419 -18.44 -3.86 7.96
CA ASN A 419 -18.45 -4.55 6.67
C ASN A 419 -17.88 -3.67 5.54
N GLU A 420 -18.21 -2.38 5.51
CA GLU A 420 -17.64 -1.40 4.58
C GLU A 420 -16.12 -1.32 4.72
N ILE A 421 -15.63 -1.17 5.96
CA ILE A 421 -14.19 -1.09 6.26
C ILE A 421 -13.46 -2.35 5.77
N ASN A 422 -14.06 -3.54 5.92
CA ASN A 422 -13.45 -4.80 5.52
C ASN A 422 -13.73 -5.23 4.08
N GLY A 423 -14.41 -4.40 3.28
CA GLY A 423 -14.77 -4.74 1.89
C GLY A 423 -15.73 -5.93 1.78
N LYS A 424 -16.41 -6.30 2.87
CA LYS A 424 -17.46 -7.32 2.87
C LYS A 424 -18.75 -6.64 2.42
N LYS A 425 -19.25 -6.93 1.22
CA LYS A 425 -20.60 -6.47 0.85
C LYS A 425 -21.61 -7.12 1.79
N SER A 426 -22.46 -6.31 2.44
CA SER A 426 -23.64 -6.81 3.14
C SER A 426 -24.46 -7.66 2.15
N LYS A 427 -24.73 -8.91 2.54
CA LYS A 427 -25.53 -9.86 1.74
C LYS A 427 -27.00 -9.44 1.67
#